data_AF-A0A329SNH2-F1
#
_entry.id   AF-A0A329SNH2-F1
#
_cell.length_a   1.000
_cell.length_b   1.000
_cell.length_c   1.000
_cell.angle_alpha   90.00
_cell.angle_beta   90.00
_cell.angle_gamma   90.00
#
_symmetry.space_group_name_H-M   'P 1'
#
loop_
_entity.id
_entity.type
_entity.pdbx_description
1 polymer ?
#
loop_
_entity_poly.entity_id
_entity_poly.type
_entity_poly.pdbx_seq_one_letter_code
_entity_poly.pdbx_strand_id
1 'polypeptide(L)'
;MIERLKNAKREKGMSTEVWGDLVSSLCDAAQCTDPQIRYQYFFAGLRNKEWKTPLSTSMVNTIPQAVTVLLYKSMHIPSEDDAEFVDEAKAKPIPENSMMQQMMTMMQQTQ
;
A
#
# COMPACT_ATOMS: atom_id res chain seq x y z
N MET A 1 -14.01 1.82 -8.55
CA MET A 1 -12.65 1.30 -8.84
C MET A 1 -11.58 2.38 -8.81
N ILE A 2 -11.80 3.53 -9.43
CA ILE A 2 -10.83 4.65 -9.41
C ILE A 2 -10.46 5.13 -7.99
N GLU A 3 -11.41 5.12 -7.04
CA GLU A 3 -11.13 5.44 -5.63
C GLU A 3 -10.25 4.40 -4.94
N ARG A 4 -10.40 3.11 -5.28
CA ARG A 4 -9.52 2.05 -4.75
C ARG A 4 -8.10 2.21 -5.27
N LEU A 5 -7.94 2.60 -6.55
CA LEU A 5 -6.64 2.90 -7.15
C LEU A 5 -5.97 4.12 -6.50
N LYS A 6 -6.72 5.20 -6.24
CA LYS A 6 -6.20 6.41 -5.57
C LYS A 6 -5.73 6.15 -4.13
N ASN A 7 -6.41 5.25 -3.42
CA ASN A 7 -6.07 4.91 -2.04
C ASN A 7 -5.16 3.68 -1.93
N ALA A 8 -4.78 3.07 -3.06
CA ALA A 8 -3.89 1.92 -3.06
C ALA A 8 -2.53 2.36 -2.53
N LYS A 9 -2.08 1.70 -1.48
CA LYS A 9 -0.74 1.89 -0.92
C LYS A 9 -0.04 0.54 -0.94
N ARG A 10 1.24 0.54 -1.25
CA ARG A 10 2.08 -0.65 -1.16
C ARG A 10 2.14 -1.12 0.30
N GLU A 11 1.92 -2.40 0.53
CA GLU A 11 2.06 -3.04 1.83
C GLU A 11 3.50 -3.47 2.11
N LYS A 12 3.82 -3.62 3.40
CA LYS A 12 5.13 -4.11 3.86
C LYS A 12 5.35 -5.53 3.35
N GLY A 13 6.56 -5.85 2.88
CA GLY A 13 6.95 -7.15 2.32
C GLY A 13 6.52 -7.39 0.87
N MET A 14 5.74 -6.48 0.25
CA MET A 14 5.29 -6.63 -1.13
C MET A 14 6.45 -6.37 -2.11
N SER A 15 6.68 -7.25 -3.08
CA SER A 15 7.74 -7.06 -4.09
C SER A 15 7.35 -6.02 -5.15
N THR A 16 8.34 -5.51 -5.90
CA THR A 16 8.09 -4.49 -6.94
C THR A 16 7.20 -5.01 -8.07
N GLU A 17 7.30 -6.29 -8.38
CA GLU A 17 6.51 -6.95 -9.42
C GLU A 17 5.05 -7.05 -8.96
N VAL A 18 4.82 -7.57 -7.75
CA VAL A 18 3.47 -7.71 -7.17
C VAL A 18 2.78 -6.36 -7.03
N TRP A 19 3.50 -5.32 -6.60
CA TRP A 19 2.94 -3.96 -6.55
C TRP A 19 2.61 -3.42 -7.95
N GLY A 20 3.50 -3.63 -8.93
CA GLY A 20 3.26 -3.25 -10.32
C GLY A 20 2.04 -3.93 -10.95
N ASP A 21 1.87 -5.23 -10.71
CA ASP A 21 0.76 -6.03 -11.18
C ASP A 21 -0.56 -5.62 -10.53
N LEU A 22 -0.54 -5.36 -9.21
CA LEU A 22 -1.71 -4.87 -8.47
C LEU A 22 -2.20 -3.53 -9.03
N VAL A 23 -1.29 -2.56 -9.19
CA VAL A 23 -1.65 -1.23 -9.73
C VAL A 23 -2.14 -1.35 -11.17
N SER A 24 -1.49 -2.18 -11.99
CA SER A 24 -1.91 -2.41 -13.37
C SER A 24 -3.33 -2.98 -13.43
N SER A 25 -3.61 -4.02 -12.63
CA SER A 25 -4.93 -4.64 -12.53
C SER A 25 -6.00 -3.66 -12.05
N LEU A 26 -5.68 -2.78 -11.10
CA LEU A 26 -6.58 -1.74 -10.61
C LEU A 26 -6.83 -0.65 -11.68
N CYS A 27 -5.82 -0.31 -12.48
CA CYS A 27 -5.96 0.60 -13.61
C CYS A 27 -6.83 0.01 -14.70
N ASP A 28 -6.65 -1.27 -15.04
CA ASP A 28 -7.47 -1.99 -16.01
C ASP A 28 -8.94 -2.06 -15.57
N ALA A 29 -9.19 -2.40 -14.29
CA ALA A 29 -10.52 -2.40 -13.71
C ALA A 29 -11.16 -1.01 -13.61
N ALA A 30 -10.35 0.05 -13.55
CA ALA A 30 -10.80 1.44 -13.58
C ALA A 30 -10.90 2.01 -15.00
N GLN A 31 -10.61 1.22 -16.04
CA GLN A 31 -10.52 1.67 -17.44
C GLN A 31 -9.56 2.85 -17.64
N CYS A 32 -8.57 3.00 -16.77
CA CYS A 32 -7.53 4.02 -16.88
C CYS A 32 -6.48 3.50 -17.85
N THR A 33 -6.42 3.96 -19.09
CA THR A 33 -5.49 3.44 -20.12
C THR A 33 -4.23 4.28 -20.31
N ASP A 34 -4.21 5.51 -19.81
CA ASP A 34 -3.08 6.41 -19.99
C ASP A 34 -1.84 5.93 -19.20
N PRO A 35 -0.72 5.62 -19.86
CA PRO A 35 0.44 5.02 -19.21
C PRO A 35 1.11 5.94 -18.18
N GLN A 36 1.06 7.26 -18.39
CA GLN A 36 1.64 8.24 -17.49
C GLN A 36 0.78 8.39 -16.23
N ILE A 37 -0.54 8.43 -16.38
CA ILE A 37 -1.48 8.45 -15.25
C ILE A 37 -1.36 7.15 -14.43
N ARG A 38 -1.27 5.99 -15.09
CA ARG A 38 -1.00 4.70 -14.43
C ARG A 38 0.29 4.74 -13.60
N TYR A 39 1.37 5.29 -14.18
CA TYR A 39 2.62 5.46 -13.46
C TYR A 39 2.50 6.42 -12.25
N GLN A 40 1.74 7.50 -12.38
CA GLN A 40 1.49 8.40 -11.24
C GLN A 40 0.80 7.68 -10.08
N TYR A 41 -0.18 6.80 -10.34
CA TYR A 41 -0.79 5.99 -9.29
C TYR A 41 0.19 5.00 -8.66
N PHE A 42 1.01 4.34 -9.49
CA PHE A 42 2.07 3.47 -9.00
C PHE A 42 3.02 4.20 -8.05
N PHE A 43 3.50 5.38 -8.45
CA PHE A 43 4.45 6.18 -7.70
C PHE A 43 3.84 6.77 -6.42
N ALA A 44 2.58 7.24 -6.48
CA ALA A 44 1.86 7.81 -5.35
C ALA A 44 1.59 6.79 -4.24
N GLY A 45 1.33 5.53 -4.60
CA GLY A 45 1.08 4.46 -3.63
C GLY A 45 2.34 3.90 -2.97
N LEU A 46 3.54 4.32 -3.39
CA LEU A 46 4.79 3.93 -2.71
C LEU A 46 4.89 4.60 -1.34
N ARG A 47 5.26 3.82 -0.33
CA ARG A 47 5.53 4.32 1.03
C ARG A 47 7.01 4.58 1.26
N ASN A 48 7.85 3.64 0.81
CA ASN A 48 9.28 3.64 1.08
C ASN A 48 10.06 4.64 0.21
N LYS A 49 10.95 5.42 0.83
CA LYS A 49 11.86 6.36 0.15
C LYS A 49 12.90 5.66 -0.71
N GLU A 50 13.24 4.41 -0.36
CA GLU A 50 14.21 3.58 -1.07
C GLU A 50 13.81 3.33 -2.54
N TRP A 51 12.51 3.17 -2.83
CA TRP A 51 12.03 3.08 -4.22
C TRP A 51 11.71 4.44 -4.82
N LYS A 52 11.23 5.40 -4.03
CA LYS A 52 10.93 6.76 -4.53
C LYS A 52 12.17 7.47 -5.07
N THR A 53 13.29 7.41 -4.35
CA THR A 53 14.53 8.10 -4.72
C THR A 53 15.03 7.72 -6.13
N PRO A 54 15.30 6.45 -6.45
CA PRO A 54 15.78 6.07 -7.78
C PRO A 54 14.75 6.36 -8.88
N LEU A 55 13.45 6.20 -8.60
CA LEU A 55 12.39 6.49 -9.56
C LEU A 55 12.25 7.99 -9.84
N SER A 56 12.41 8.86 -8.84
CA SER A 56 12.40 10.33 -9.02
C SER A 56 13.58 10.82 -9.85
N THR A 57 14.73 10.14 -9.75
CA THR A 57 15.93 10.47 -10.54
C THR A 57 15.95 9.85 -11.93
N SER A 58 15.07 8.87 -12.18
CA SER A 58 15.00 8.16 -13.46
C SER A 58 13.89 8.76 -14.31
N MET A 59 14.14 8.94 -15.62
CA MET A 59 13.12 9.43 -16.56
C MET A 59 12.12 8.33 -16.96
N VAL A 60 11.53 7.67 -15.97
CA VAL A 60 10.53 6.61 -16.18
C VAL A 60 9.12 7.20 -16.16
N ASN A 61 8.28 6.73 -17.10
CA ASN A 61 6.91 7.24 -17.25
C ASN A 61 5.88 6.10 -17.37
N THR A 62 6.31 4.85 -17.20
CA THR A 62 5.44 3.68 -17.24
C THR A 62 5.75 2.73 -16.08
N ILE A 63 4.75 1.93 -15.67
CA ILE A 63 4.92 0.91 -14.62
C ILE A 63 6.00 -0.11 -14.99
N PRO A 64 6.03 -0.70 -16.21
CA PRO A 64 7.07 -1.67 -16.57
C PRO A 64 8.49 -1.10 -16.52
N GLN A 65 8.68 0.16 -16.93
CA GLN A 65 9.98 0.83 -16.82
C GLN A 65 10.38 1.04 -15.36
N ALA A 66 9.45 1.46 -14.52
CA ALA A 66 9.70 1.64 -13.09
C ALA A 66 10.12 0.32 -12.42
N VAL A 67 9.39 -0.76 -12.69
CA VAL A 67 9.72 -2.12 -12.21
C VAL A 67 11.11 -2.53 -12.70
N THR A 68 11.41 -2.33 -13.98
CA THR A 68 12.73 -2.67 -14.56
C THR A 68 13.87 -1.91 -13.85
N VAL A 69 13.71 -0.61 -13.58
CA VAL A 69 14.72 0.20 -12.88
C VAL A 69 14.94 -0.30 -11.45
N LEU A 70 13.87 -0.66 -10.73
CA LEU A 70 13.96 -1.20 -9.37
C LEU A 70 14.64 -2.57 -9.36
N LEU A 71 14.30 -3.45 -10.29
CA LEU A 71 14.93 -4.76 -10.45
C LEU A 71 16.43 -4.63 -10.81
N TYR A 72 16.79 -3.72 -11.73
CA TYR A 72 18.18 -3.46 -12.10
C TYR A 72 19.04 -2.99 -10.91
N LYS A 73 18.42 -2.27 -9.96
CA LYS A 73 19.05 -1.84 -8.71
C LYS A 73 19.05 -2.92 -7.61
N SER A 74 18.65 -4.15 -7.94
CA SER A 74 18.47 -5.25 -6.99
C SER A 74 17.47 -4.95 -5.87
N MET A 75 16.52 -4.03 -6.10
CA MET A 75 15.53 -3.59 -5.12
C MET A 75 14.22 -4.38 -5.25
N HIS A 76 14.30 -5.71 -5.33
CA HIS A 76 13.13 -6.59 -5.42
C HIS A 76 12.20 -6.43 -4.19
N ILE A 77 12.83 -6.36 -3.02
CA ILE A 77 12.25 -6.05 -1.71
C ILE A 77 13.23 -5.05 -1.07
N PRO A 78 12.91 -3.75 -1.03
CA PRO A 78 13.79 -2.72 -0.50
C PRO A 78 13.89 -2.86 1.02
N SER A 79 14.85 -2.17 1.63
CA SER A 79 14.83 -2.03 3.08
C SER A 79 13.57 -1.26 3.47
N GLU A 80 12.76 -1.84 4.35
CA GLU A 80 11.50 -1.24 4.81
C GLU A 80 11.70 -0.68 6.21
N ASP A 81 11.58 0.63 6.35
CA ASP A 81 11.53 1.26 7.68
C ASP A 81 10.10 1.14 8.23
N ASP A 82 9.95 0.56 9.42
CA ASP A 82 8.66 0.38 10.08
C ASP A 82 7.87 1.69 10.19
N ALA A 83 8.54 2.85 10.35
CA ALA A 83 7.90 4.16 10.39
C ALA A 83 7.22 4.54 9.06
N GLU A 84 7.69 4.03 7.92
CA GLU A 84 7.10 4.29 6.60
C GLU A 84 5.81 3.50 6.38
N PHE A 85 5.58 2.42 7.14
CA PHE A 85 4.45 1.52 6.98
C PHE A 85 3.47 1.52 8.16
N VAL A 86 3.73 2.30 9.22
CA VAL A 86 2.70 2.72 10.17
C VAL A 86 1.66 3.53 9.40
N ASP A 87 0.66 2.85 8.84
CA ASP A 87 -0.58 3.50 8.46
C ASP A 87 -1.25 3.99 9.75
N GLU A 88 -2.17 4.93 9.64
CA GLU A 88 -2.88 5.59 10.74
C GLU A 88 -3.87 4.63 11.46
N ALA A 89 -3.48 3.37 11.67
CA ALA A 89 -4.08 2.37 12.53
C ALA A 89 -3.96 2.74 14.03
N LYS A 90 -4.13 4.03 14.34
CA LYS A 90 -4.58 4.51 15.64
C LYS A 90 -5.94 5.22 15.51
N ALA A 91 -6.86 4.68 14.72
CA ALA A 91 -8.27 4.83 15.05
C ALA A 91 -8.64 3.84 16.17
N LYS A 92 -8.20 4.21 17.39
CA LYS A 92 -8.57 3.73 18.73
C LYS A 92 -8.34 2.23 19.05
N PRO A 93 -7.60 1.88 20.11
CA PRO A 93 -7.91 0.62 20.78
C PRO A 93 -9.39 0.71 21.20
N ILE A 94 -10.22 -0.23 20.76
CA ILE A 94 -11.44 -0.51 21.53
C ILE A 94 -10.90 -0.82 22.92
N PRO A 95 -11.21 -0.02 23.97
CA PRO A 95 -10.72 -0.32 25.29
C PRO A 95 -11.22 -1.73 25.60
N GLU A 96 -10.29 -2.66 25.81
CA GLU A 96 -10.55 -4.04 26.23
C GLU A 96 -11.51 -4.10 27.44
N ASN A 97 -11.57 -3.01 28.18
CA ASN A 97 -12.52 -2.74 29.24
C ASN A 97 -14.00 -2.80 28.81
N SER A 98 -14.36 -2.35 27.60
CA SER A 98 -15.77 -2.35 27.14
C SER A 98 -16.26 -3.76 26.79
N MET A 99 -15.39 -4.61 26.24
CA MET A 99 -15.73 -6.00 25.93
C MET A 99 -15.78 -6.87 27.20
N MET A 100 -14.88 -6.64 28.17
CA MET A 100 -14.96 -7.29 29.49
C MET A 100 -16.20 -6.89 30.28
N GLN A 101 -16.61 -5.62 30.26
CA GLN A 101 -17.84 -5.17 30.94
C GLN A 101 -19.10 -5.76 30.32
N GLN A 102 -19.17 -5.87 28.99
CA GLN A 102 -20.29 -6.54 28.33
C GLN A 102 -20.37 -8.00 28.76
N MET A 103 -19.26 -8.75 28.72
CA MET A 103 -19.22 -10.16 29.17
C MET A 103 -19.69 -10.35 30.62
N MET A 104 -19.25 -9.51 31.55
CA MET A 104 -19.70 -9.58 32.95
C MET A 104 -21.19 -9.27 33.11
N THR A 105 -21.76 -8.42 32.25
CA THR A 105 -23.19 -8.09 32.30
C THR A 105 -24.05 -9.26 31.80
N MET A 106 -23.60 -9.98 30.75
CA MET A 106 -24.35 -11.12 30.21
C MET A 106 -24.40 -12.30 31.20
N MET A 107 -23.29 -12.54 31.92
CA MET A 107 -23.21 -13.59 32.95
C MET A 107 -24.14 -13.34 34.14
N GLN A 108 -24.43 -12.07 34.48
CA GLN A 108 -25.32 -11.71 35.58
C GLN A 108 -26.81 -11.77 35.22
N GLN A 109 -27.17 -11.76 33.94
CA GLN A 109 -28.57 -11.83 33.50
C GLN A 109 -29.11 -13.27 33.37
N THR A 110 -28.26 -14.29 33.59
CA THR A 110 -28.65 -15.71 33.46
C THR A 110 -28.78 -16.41 34.82
N GLN A 111 -29.09 -15.67 35.89
CA GLN A 111 -29.35 -16.24 37.22
C GLN A 111 -30.75 -15.86 37.71
#